data_AF-A0A2N7QMT5-F1
#
_entry.id   AF-A0A2N7QMT5-F1
#
_cell.length_a   1.000
_cell.length_b   1.000
_cell.length_c   1.000
_cell.angle_alpha   90.00
_cell.angle_beta   90.00
_cell.angle_gamma   90.00
#
_symmetry.space_group_name_H-M   'P 1'
#
loop_
_entity.id
_entity.type
_entity.pdbx_description
1 polymer ?
#
loop_
_entity_poly.entity_id
_entity_poly.type
_entity_poly.pdbx_seq_one_letter_code
_entity_poly.pdbx_strand_id
1 'polypeptide(L)'
;MSGSRFIGPFDNRVAAELPQGFVVGYCKGDCRIEQGTFVDGVLRRTGEQEWSDSHGHVVTVIVEDFDLNAQGLRNWSTGVE
;
A
#
# COMPACT_ATOMS: atom_id res chain seq x y z
N MET A 1 -10.22 15.86 0.24
CA MET A 1 -8.90 15.28 0.49
C MET A 1 -8.77 14.05 -0.40
N SER A 2 -7.87 14.11 -1.37
CA SER A 2 -7.51 13.01 -2.26
C SER A 2 -6.22 12.40 -1.75
N GLY A 3 -6.30 11.64 -0.65
CA GLY A 3 -5.20 10.84 -0.12
C GLY A 3 -5.34 9.39 -0.59
N SER A 4 -4.24 8.64 -0.63
CA SER A 4 -4.30 7.21 -0.94
C SER A 4 -4.75 6.46 0.31
N ARG A 5 -5.72 5.55 0.22
CA ARG A 5 -6.19 4.81 1.39
C ARG A 5 -5.32 3.58 1.61
N PHE A 6 -4.72 3.45 2.79
CA PHE A 6 -3.91 2.30 3.17
C PHE A 6 -4.78 1.06 3.42
N ILE A 7 -4.38 -0.08 2.85
CA ILE A 7 -5.06 -1.37 2.92
C ILE A 7 -4.06 -2.43 3.37
N GLY A 8 -4.43 -3.21 4.38
CA GLY A 8 -3.57 -4.17 5.05
C GLY A 8 -3.23 -3.71 6.48
N PRO A 9 -2.21 -4.29 7.13
CA PRO A 9 -1.34 -5.33 6.58
C PRO A 9 -2.02 -6.70 6.43
N PHE A 10 -1.67 -7.42 5.36
CA PHE A 10 -1.92 -8.86 5.19
C PHE A 10 -0.59 -9.57 5.45
N ASP A 11 -0.29 -9.89 6.71
CA ASP A 11 1.06 -10.28 7.16
C ASP A 11 2.08 -9.13 6.93
N ASN A 12 3.00 -9.25 5.97
CA ASN A 12 3.92 -8.16 5.60
C ASN A 12 3.48 -7.39 4.34
N ARG A 13 2.38 -7.80 3.70
CA ARG A 13 1.86 -7.23 2.45
C ARG A 13 0.94 -6.04 2.73
N VAL A 14 1.13 -4.97 2.00
CA VAL A 14 0.30 -3.76 2.07
C VAL A 14 -0.08 -3.24 0.69
N ALA A 15 -1.20 -2.54 0.65
CA ALA A 15 -1.67 -1.87 -0.54
C ALA A 15 -2.10 -0.44 -0.21
N ALA A 16 -2.18 0.38 -1.23
CA ALA A 16 -2.78 1.69 -1.19
C ALA A 16 -3.81 1.80 -2.33
N GLU A 17 -5.00 2.29 -2.01
CA GLU A 17 -6.06 2.58 -2.98
C GLU A 17 -5.94 4.02 -3.48
N LEU A 18 -5.88 4.16 -4.79
CA LEU A 18 -5.87 5.42 -5.53
C LEU A 18 -7.05 5.46 -6.51
N PRO A 19 -7.44 6.64 -7.03
CA PRO A 19 -8.44 6.74 -8.08
C PRO A 19 -8.13 5.91 -9.33
N GLN A 20 -6.85 5.63 -9.59
CA GLN A 20 -6.38 4.87 -10.75
C GLN A 20 -6.34 3.35 -10.52
N GLY A 21 -6.50 2.87 -9.28
CA GLY A 21 -6.35 1.45 -8.93
C GLY A 21 -5.57 1.26 -7.62
N PHE A 22 -4.96 0.09 -7.45
CA PHE A 22 -4.19 -0.23 -6.25
C PHE A 22 -2.69 -0.25 -6.53
N VAL A 23 -1.91 0.28 -5.59
CA VAL A 23 -0.46 0.10 -5.50
C VAL A 23 -0.20 -0.94 -4.42
N VAL A 24 0.60 -1.96 -4.69
CA VAL A 24 0.81 -3.10 -3.78
C VAL A 24 2.29 -3.36 -3.55
N GLY A 25 2.62 -3.89 -2.38
CA GLY A 25 3.98 -4.20 -1.98
C GLY A 25 4.07 -4.76 -0.58
N TYR A 26 5.26 -4.68 0.01
CA TYR A 26 5.49 -5.18 1.37
C TYR A 26 6.26 -4.17 2.22
N CYS A 27 5.96 -4.14 3.52
CA CYS A 27 6.66 -3.25 4.44
C CYS A 27 8.06 -3.80 4.72
N LYS A 28 9.06 -2.93 4.61
CA LYS A 28 10.43 -3.20 5.02
C LYS A 28 10.55 -2.92 6.51
N GLY A 29 10.27 -3.94 7.32
CA GLY A 29 10.23 -3.84 8.78
C GLY A 29 8.81 -3.71 9.32
N ASP A 30 8.66 -3.01 10.44
CA ASP A 30 7.36 -2.90 11.12
C ASP A 30 6.39 -2.01 10.33
N CYS A 31 5.22 -2.57 10.00
CA CYS A 31 4.16 -1.78 9.38
C CYS A 31 3.23 -1.17 10.43
N ARG A 32 3.46 0.09 10.77
CA ARG A 32 2.79 0.79 11.89
C ARG A 32 1.72 1.81 11.44
N ILE A 33 1.11 1.61 10.28
CA ILE A 33 -0.01 2.42 9.80
C ILE A 33 -1.31 1.61 9.92
N GLU A 34 -2.34 2.23 10.46
CA GLU A 34 -3.66 1.59 10.64
C GLU A 34 -4.38 1.42 9.30
N GLN A 35 -5.08 0.29 9.15
CA GLN A 35 -5.91 0.02 7.98
C GLN A 35 -6.98 1.12 7.79
N GLY A 36 -7.15 1.56 6.54
CA GLY A 36 -8.14 2.57 6.18
C GLY A 36 -7.67 4.02 6.36
N THR A 37 -6.50 4.22 6.99
CA THR A 37 -5.86 5.53 7.13
C THR A 37 -5.43 6.07 5.77
N PHE A 38 -5.53 7.39 5.60
CA PHE A 38 -4.99 8.06 4.42
C PHE A 38 -3.50 8.23 4.56
N VAL A 39 -2.77 7.87 3.50
CA VAL A 39 -1.33 7.99 3.41
C VAL A 39 -0.91 8.84 2.22
N ASP A 40 0.16 9.60 2.44
CA ASP A 40 0.89 10.35 1.44
C ASP A 40 2.15 9.59 1.01
N GLY A 41 2.80 10.05 -0.06
CA GLY A 41 4.06 9.46 -0.56
C GLY A 41 3.88 8.22 -1.46
N VAL A 42 2.64 7.81 -1.72
CA VAL A 42 2.33 6.68 -2.62
C VAL A 42 2.54 7.08 -4.07
N LEU A 43 3.49 6.43 -4.74
CA LEU A 43 3.82 6.64 -6.15
C LEU A 43 3.49 5.39 -6.98
N ARG A 44 2.99 5.61 -8.19
CA ARG A 44 2.73 4.56 -9.19
C ARG A 44 4.03 4.14 -9.90
N ARG A 45 4.96 3.56 -9.13
CA ARG A 45 6.23 3.01 -9.61
C ARG A 45 6.69 1.88 -8.69
N THR A 46 7.41 0.91 -9.23
CA THR A 46 8.04 -0.14 -8.41
C THR A 46 9.26 0.39 -7.65
N GLY A 47 9.65 -0.34 -6.60
CA GLY A 47 10.81 -0.03 -5.76
C GLY A 47 10.44 0.52 -4.38
N GLU A 48 11.46 0.94 -3.65
CA GLU A 48 11.32 1.46 -2.29
C GLU A 48 10.62 2.84 -2.27
N GLN A 49 9.64 2.97 -1.39
CA GLN A 49 8.87 4.18 -1.16
C GLN A 49 8.63 4.39 0.33
N GLU A 50 8.52 5.65 0.75
CA GLU A 50 8.10 6.02 2.10
C GLU A 50 6.66 6.48 2.05
N TRP A 51 5.81 5.81 2.83
CA TRP A 51 4.40 6.20 2.99
C TRP A 51 4.21 6.73 4.40
N SER A 52 3.47 7.83 4.53
CA SER A 52 3.25 8.49 5.81
C SER A 52 1.79 8.81 6.07
N ASP A 53 1.32 8.61 7.30
CA ASP A 53 -0.01 9.05 7.72
C ASP A 53 -0.02 10.49 8.28
N SER A 54 -1.22 11.01 8.56
CA SER A 54 -1.39 12.35 9.15
C SER A 54 -0.91 12.47 10.60
N HIS A 55 -0.61 11.35 11.27
CA HIS A 55 -0.08 11.33 12.64
C HIS A 55 1.46 11.33 12.66
N GLY A 56 2.11 11.27 11.49
CA GLY A 56 3.56 11.27 11.36
C GLY A 56 4.18 9.87 11.43
N HIS A 57 3.38 8.80 11.38
CA HIS A 57 3.92 7.45 11.22
C HIS A 57 4.42 7.28 9.79
N VAL A 58 5.65 6.80 9.64
CA VAL A 58 6.28 6.52 8.34
C VAL A 58 6.57 5.04 8.25
N VAL A 59 6.24 4.44 7.10
CA VAL A 59 6.60 3.07 6.75
C VAL A 59 7.34 3.07 5.43
N THR A 60 8.36 2.23 5.35
CA THR A 60 9.06 1.95 4.09
C THR A 60 8.38 0.77 3.41
N VAL A 61 7.86 0.97 2.21
CA VAL A 61 7.20 -0.07 1.40
C VAL A 61 8.04 -0.34 0.16
N ILE A 62 8.33 -1.61 -0.10
CA ILE A 62 8.85 -2.04 -1.39
C ILE A 62 7.66 -2.34 -2.29
N VAL A 63 7.37 -1.41 -3.19
CA VAL A 63 6.28 -1.55 -4.17
C VAL A 63 6.71 -2.52 -5.26
N GLU A 64 5.89 -3.53 -5.49
CA GLU A 64 6.16 -4.56 -6.50
C GLU A 64 5.27 -4.42 -7.74
N ASP A 65 4.07 -3.87 -7.57
CA ASP A 65 3.13 -3.65 -8.68
C ASP A 65 2.16 -2.49 -8.40
N PHE A 66 1.58 -1.92 -9.46
CA PHE A 66 0.65 -0.80 -9.38
C PHE A 66 -0.41 -0.85 -10.50
N ASP A 67 -1.50 -0.10 -10.31
CA ASP A 67 -2.69 -0.09 -11.19
C ASP A 67 -3.47 -1.41 -11.20
N LEU A 68 -3.39 -2.19 -10.12
CA LEU A 68 -4.22 -3.37 -9.96
C LEU A 68 -5.69 -2.95 -9.84
N ASN A 69 -6.58 -3.80 -10.34
CA ASN A 69 -8.00 -3.72 -10.04
C ASN A 69 -8.34 -4.53 -8.77
N ALA A 70 -9.61 -4.50 -8.34
CA ALA A 70 -10.03 -5.19 -7.11
C ALA A 70 -9.84 -6.72 -7.15
N GLN A 71 -9.85 -7.34 -8.34
CA GLN A 71 -9.56 -8.77 -8.48
C GLN A 71 -8.06 -9.04 -8.35
N GLY A 72 -7.22 -8.23 -9.01
CA GLY A 72 -5.77 -8.31 -8.88
C GLY A 72 -5.32 -8.15 -7.43
N LEU A 73 -5.89 -7.17 -6.71
CA LEU A 73 -5.60 -6.98 -5.29
C LEU A 73 -5.94 -8.22 -4.45
N ARG A 74 -7.07 -8.89 -4.72
CA ARG A 74 -7.47 -10.10 -3.97
C ARG A 74 -6.56 -11.29 -4.24
N ASN A 75 -6.23 -11.53 -5.50
CA ASN A 75 -5.30 -12.59 -5.89
C ASN A 75 -3.94 -12.36 -5.22
N TRP A 76 -3.46 -11.12 -5.32
CA TRP A 76 -2.22 -10.68 -4.70
C TRP A 76 -2.25 -10.79 -3.16
N SER A 77 -3.31 -10.38 -2.48
CA SER A 77 -3.36 -10.40 -1.00
C SER A 77 -3.47 -11.82 -0.42
N THR A 78 -3.96 -12.77 -1.21
CA THR A 78 -4.12 -14.18 -0.81
C THR A 78 -2.98 -15.08 -1.27
N GLY A 79 -2.06 -14.57 -2.11
CA GLY A 79 -0.98 -15.37 -2.69
C GLY A 79 -1.47 -16.43 -3.68
N VAL A 80 -2.69 -16.27 -4.20
CA VAL A 80 -3.26 -17.14 -5.24
C VAL A 80 -2.87 -16.55 -6.58
N GLU A 81 -1.91 -17.18 -7.26
CA GLU A 81 -1.56 -16.90 -8.67
C GLU A 81 -2.58 -17.49 -9.64
#